data_AF-A0A537MQN7-F1
#
_entry.id   AF-A0A537MQN7-F1
#
_cell.length_a   1.000
_cell.length_b   1.000
_cell.length_c   1.000
_cell.angle_alpha   90.00
_cell.angle_beta   90.00
_cell.angle_gamma   90.00
#
_symmetry.space_group_name_H-M   'P 1'
#
loop_
_entity.id
_entity.type
_entity.pdbx_description
1 polymer ?
#
loop_
_entity_poly.entity_id
_entity_poly.type
_entity_poly.pdbx_seq_one_letter_code
_entity_poly.pdbx_strand_id
1 'polypeptide(L)'
;MNRTVFSLPVRSEYRTRGGLSVLRSVEQFTGGANRLDDLIELLDRRRGVVLSSGTNVPGRYESFDLGFSDPPLRLETTGFDFSLQALNSRGEVLIGFLGDSLREPCVVVTEKTASRLAGHILRGAAPVEEDQRTRRASVMSLVRDLVAAFSANDDPLLGLFGAFAYDLVFQIEDLVPKRAREKDQRDIVLYVPDRLLAYDRATGRGVVLSYDFAWQGKSTEALPRETPESVYARTPRQGFSDHAPGEYQATVETARAAFARGDLFEAVPGQLFAEPCERSPAEVFQRLCRINPSPYGALMNLGDGEFLVSASPEMFVRSDGRRVETCPISGTIARGVDAIGDAEQIRQLLNSQKDEFELNMCTDVDRNDKARVCVPGTIKVLARRQIETYSKLFHTVDHVEGMLRPGFDALDAFLTHAWAVTVTGAPKLWAMQFVEDQERSSRRWYAGAIGAVNFDGSINTGLTIRTIRMKDGLAEVRVGATCLFDSDPAAEDRECQVKAAALFQALRGDPPKPLSTFAPDATGSGKQVLLIDHDDSFVHMLSDYYRHVGANITVVRHLHALEMLKQRNLDLLVL
;
A
#
# COMPACT_ATOMS: atom_id res chain seq x y z
N MET A 1 -7.74 -0.98 -12.67
CA MET A 1 -7.05 -1.85 -13.66
C MET A 1 -7.75 -1.63 -14.98
N ASN A 2 -7.06 -1.47 -16.11
CA ASN A 2 -7.75 -1.22 -17.37
C ASN A 2 -8.62 -2.44 -17.76
N ARG A 3 -9.95 -2.29 -17.72
CA ARG A 3 -10.92 -3.36 -18.03
C ARG A 3 -10.81 -3.88 -19.46
N THR A 4 -10.08 -3.18 -20.32
CA THR A 4 -9.72 -3.65 -21.68
C THR A 4 -8.97 -4.98 -21.68
N VAL A 5 -8.33 -5.37 -20.57
CA VAL A 5 -7.66 -6.68 -20.46
C VAL A 5 -8.63 -7.84 -20.76
N PHE A 6 -9.90 -7.72 -20.37
CA PHE A 6 -10.91 -8.76 -20.60
C PHE A 6 -11.44 -8.81 -22.03
N SER A 7 -10.93 -7.94 -22.91
CA SER A 7 -11.28 -7.85 -24.34
C SER A 7 -10.07 -8.04 -25.26
N LEU A 8 -8.92 -8.44 -24.72
CA LEU A 8 -7.73 -8.70 -25.53
C LEU A 8 -7.96 -9.86 -26.50
N PRO A 9 -7.35 -9.81 -27.71
CA PRO A 9 -7.43 -10.90 -28.66
C PRO A 9 -6.79 -12.18 -28.10
N VAL A 10 -7.33 -13.34 -28.49
CA VAL A 10 -6.88 -14.67 -28.03
C VAL A 10 -5.39 -14.88 -28.25
N ARG A 11 -4.85 -14.35 -29.34
CA ARG A 11 -3.43 -14.42 -29.69
C ARG A 11 -2.98 -13.09 -30.27
N SER A 12 -1.78 -12.66 -29.91
CA SER A 12 -1.13 -11.47 -30.44
C SER A 12 0.36 -11.70 -30.56
N GLU A 13 0.95 -11.27 -31.67
CA GLU A 13 2.40 -11.31 -31.90
C GLU A 13 2.87 -9.88 -32.14
N TYR A 14 3.90 -9.47 -31.40
CA TYR A 14 4.48 -8.14 -31.52
C TYR A 14 5.97 -8.18 -31.23
N ARG A 15 6.65 -7.06 -31.50
CA ARG A 15 8.08 -6.91 -31.27
C ARG A 15 8.32 -5.71 -30.36
N THR A 16 9.12 -5.90 -29.31
CA THR A 16 9.49 -4.79 -28.43
C THR A 16 10.42 -3.82 -29.15
N ARG A 17 10.59 -2.62 -28.61
CA ARG A 17 11.54 -1.62 -29.12
C ARG A 17 12.98 -2.13 -29.13
N GLY A 18 13.36 -2.98 -28.17
CA GLY A 18 14.65 -3.68 -28.16
C GLY A 18 14.76 -4.82 -29.18
N GLY A 19 13.66 -5.18 -29.86
CA GLY A 19 13.64 -6.20 -30.91
C GLY A 19 13.28 -7.61 -30.43
N LEU A 20 12.89 -7.80 -29.17
CA LEU A 20 12.41 -9.08 -28.65
C LEU A 20 11.06 -9.42 -29.31
N SER A 21 10.95 -10.61 -29.87
CA SER A 21 9.66 -11.10 -30.37
C SER A 21 8.84 -11.66 -29.21
N VAL A 22 7.58 -11.24 -29.11
CA VAL A 22 6.67 -11.66 -28.04
C VAL A 22 5.40 -12.23 -28.66
N LEU A 23 5.08 -13.47 -28.27
CA LEU A 23 3.81 -14.12 -28.53
C LEU A 23 2.99 -14.11 -27.25
N ARG A 24 1.86 -13.40 -27.24
CA ARG A 24 0.89 -13.42 -26.15
C ARG A 24 -0.30 -14.31 -26.52
N SER A 25 -0.65 -15.22 -25.62
CA SER A 25 -1.89 -16.00 -25.66
C SER A 25 -2.78 -15.64 -24.48
N VAL A 26 -4.09 -15.64 -24.69
CA VAL A 26 -5.09 -15.17 -23.73
C VAL A 26 -6.15 -16.25 -23.53
N GLU A 27 -6.29 -16.73 -22.30
CA GLU A 27 -7.36 -17.63 -21.86
C GLU A 27 -8.36 -16.83 -21.01
N GLN A 28 -9.55 -16.58 -21.54
CA GLN A 28 -10.63 -15.93 -20.78
C GLN A 28 -11.47 -16.98 -20.05
N PHE A 29 -11.94 -16.64 -18.85
CA PHE A 29 -12.84 -17.49 -18.07
C PHE A 29 -13.84 -16.67 -17.27
N THR A 30 -14.90 -17.33 -16.80
CA THR A 30 -15.93 -16.75 -15.91
C THR A 30 -16.10 -17.67 -14.70
N GLY A 31 -16.28 -17.09 -13.51
CA GLY A 31 -16.18 -17.81 -12.24
C GLY A 31 -14.73 -18.14 -11.91
N GLY A 32 -14.48 -19.27 -11.26
CA GLY A 32 -13.10 -19.73 -11.01
C GLY A 32 -12.32 -18.90 -10.00
N ALA A 33 -13.00 -18.34 -8.98
CA ALA A 33 -12.36 -17.60 -7.89
C ALA A 33 -11.23 -18.41 -7.22
N ASN A 34 -11.36 -19.74 -7.22
CA ASN A 34 -10.33 -20.66 -6.73
C ASN A 34 -8.98 -20.48 -7.44
N ARG A 35 -8.91 -20.04 -8.71
CA ARG A 35 -7.63 -19.82 -9.40
C ARG A 35 -6.77 -18.75 -8.72
N LEU A 36 -7.40 -17.74 -8.13
CA LEU A 36 -6.69 -16.71 -7.38
C LEU A 36 -6.23 -17.23 -6.02
N ASP A 37 -7.07 -18.02 -5.34
CA ASP A 37 -6.71 -18.65 -4.06
C ASP A 37 -5.58 -19.68 -4.26
N ASP A 38 -5.66 -20.51 -5.31
CA ASP A 38 -4.62 -21.45 -5.72
C ASP A 38 -3.30 -20.73 -6.01
N LEU A 39 -3.35 -19.57 -6.66
CA LEU A 39 -2.17 -18.73 -6.88
C LEU A 39 -1.62 -18.21 -5.56
N ILE A 40 -2.46 -17.64 -4.69
CA ILE A 40 -2.06 -17.15 -3.37
C ILE A 40 -1.35 -18.24 -2.56
N GLU A 41 -1.89 -19.46 -2.54
CA GLU A 41 -1.27 -20.61 -1.86
C GLU A 41 0.03 -21.07 -2.54
N LEU A 42 0.10 -21.00 -3.88
CA LEU A 42 1.31 -21.35 -4.62
C LEU A 42 2.48 -20.42 -4.27
N LEU A 43 2.20 -19.15 -3.98
CA LEU A 43 3.23 -18.18 -3.59
C LEU A 43 3.96 -18.56 -2.30
N ASP A 44 3.39 -19.39 -1.41
CA ASP A 44 4.10 -19.87 -0.20
C ASP A 44 5.41 -20.61 -0.52
N ARG A 45 5.50 -21.17 -1.74
CA ARG A 45 6.69 -21.91 -2.20
C ARG A 45 7.28 -21.39 -3.51
N ARG A 46 6.56 -20.59 -4.29
CA ARG A 46 7.04 -20.04 -5.57
C ARG A 46 7.21 -18.54 -5.51
N ARG A 47 8.30 -18.05 -6.10
CA ARG A 47 8.50 -16.62 -6.35
C ARG A 47 7.34 -16.09 -7.17
N GLY A 48 6.87 -14.89 -6.86
CA GLY A 48 5.67 -14.36 -7.48
C GLY A 48 5.10 -13.17 -6.73
N VAL A 49 4.11 -12.55 -7.35
CA VAL A 49 3.41 -11.39 -6.80
C VAL A 49 1.92 -11.58 -7.03
N VAL A 50 1.13 -11.29 -6.00
CA VAL A 50 -0.30 -11.02 -6.09
C VAL A 50 -0.52 -9.59 -5.62
N LEU A 51 -1.17 -8.79 -6.45
CA LEU A 51 -1.70 -7.46 -6.13
C LEU A 51 -3.23 -7.57 -6.09
N SER A 52 -3.84 -7.05 -5.03
CA SER A 52 -5.27 -7.11 -4.82
C SER A 52 -5.79 -5.77 -4.34
N SER A 53 -6.91 -5.33 -4.91
CA SER A 53 -7.65 -4.14 -4.50
C SER A 53 -9.07 -4.57 -4.16
N GLY A 54 -9.37 -4.61 -2.86
CA GLY A 54 -10.69 -4.97 -2.35
C GLY A 54 -11.68 -3.80 -2.29
N THR A 55 -11.26 -2.61 -2.72
CA THR A 55 -11.99 -1.36 -2.54
C THR A 55 -12.32 -0.72 -3.87
N ASN A 56 -13.54 -0.19 -4.00
CA ASN A 56 -13.95 0.59 -5.15
C ASN A 56 -14.33 1.99 -4.66
N VAL A 57 -13.61 2.99 -5.13
CA VAL A 57 -13.85 4.40 -4.86
C VAL A 57 -13.95 5.10 -6.20
N PRO A 58 -15.14 5.57 -6.62
CA PRO A 58 -15.34 6.18 -7.93
C PRO A 58 -14.30 7.26 -8.23
N GLY A 59 -13.65 7.16 -9.40
CA GLY A 59 -12.62 8.11 -9.82
C GLY A 59 -11.23 7.90 -9.21
N ARG A 60 -11.09 7.09 -8.16
CA ARG A 60 -9.81 6.84 -7.46
C ARG A 60 -9.36 5.39 -7.51
N TYR A 61 -10.17 4.45 -7.04
CA TYR A 61 -9.82 3.03 -6.96
C TYR A 61 -10.86 2.16 -7.63
N GLU A 62 -10.38 1.15 -8.36
CA GLU A 62 -11.23 0.08 -8.88
C GLU A 62 -10.79 -1.22 -8.25
N SER A 63 -11.74 -2.10 -7.95
CA SER A 63 -11.41 -3.46 -7.51
C SER A 63 -10.71 -4.22 -8.62
N PHE A 64 -9.60 -4.88 -8.29
CA PHE A 64 -8.90 -5.78 -9.20
C PHE A 64 -8.07 -6.79 -8.41
N ASP A 65 -7.86 -7.96 -8.99
CA ASP A 65 -6.82 -8.89 -8.56
C ASP A 65 -5.93 -9.21 -9.76
N LEU A 66 -4.62 -9.17 -9.53
CA LEU A 66 -3.60 -9.46 -10.53
C LEU A 66 -2.49 -10.27 -9.87
N GLY A 67 -1.97 -11.29 -10.53
CA GLY A 67 -0.78 -11.94 -10.02
C GLY A 67 -0.18 -13.00 -10.92
N PHE A 68 0.94 -13.54 -10.45
CA PHE A 68 1.69 -14.58 -11.12
C PHE A 68 2.57 -15.34 -10.12
N SER A 69 2.95 -16.55 -10.52
CA SER A 69 4.03 -17.33 -9.92
C SER A 69 5.08 -17.64 -10.99
N ASP A 70 6.23 -18.13 -10.54
CA ASP A 70 7.27 -18.67 -11.42
C ASP A 70 7.77 -17.68 -12.50
N PRO A 71 8.09 -16.42 -12.15
CA PRO A 71 8.58 -15.47 -13.14
C PRO A 71 9.93 -15.93 -13.72
N PRO A 72 10.16 -15.82 -15.03
CA PRO A 72 11.42 -16.21 -15.64
C PRO A 72 12.60 -15.30 -15.28
N LEU A 73 12.36 -14.04 -14.94
CA LEU A 73 13.41 -13.04 -14.72
C LEU A 73 13.18 -12.26 -13.43
N ARG A 74 14.25 -12.08 -12.65
CA ARG A 74 14.32 -11.19 -11.47
C ARG A 74 15.35 -10.09 -11.70
N LEU A 75 14.98 -8.85 -11.42
CA LEU A 75 15.90 -7.75 -11.11
C LEU A 75 16.00 -7.63 -9.59
N GLU A 76 17.23 -7.61 -9.07
CA GLU A 76 17.53 -7.29 -7.69
C GLU A 76 18.63 -6.23 -7.60
N THR A 77 18.51 -5.29 -6.67
CA THR A 77 19.53 -4.25 -6.44
C THR A 77 19.82 -4.04 -4.97
N THR A 78 21.06 -3.67 -4.65
CA THR A 78 21.49 -3.25 -3.30
C THR A 78 22.50 -2.12 -3.46
N GLY A 79 22.18 -0.93 -2.95
CA GLY A 79 22.93 0.27 -3.27
C GLY A 79 22.99 0.47 -4.79
N PHE A 80 24.18 0.68 -5.33
CA PHE A 80 24.38 0.86 -6.77
C PHE A 80 24.63 -0.45 -7.52
N ASP A 81 24.69 -1.59 -6.84
CA ASP A 81 24.89 -2.89 -7.47
C ASP A 81 23.55 -3.48 -7.92
N PHE A 82 23.57 -4.19 -9.05
CA PHE A 82 22.39 -4.86 -9.60
C PHE A 82 22.71 -6.28 -10.08
N SER A 83 21.66 -7.11 -10.09
CA SER A 83 21.68 -8.45 -10.67
C SER A 83 20.35 -8.73 -11.38
N LEU A 84 20.42 -8.96 -12.69
CA LEU A 84 19.36 -9.54 -13.50
C LEU A 84 19.61 -11.05 -13.58
N GLN A 85 18.67 -11.86 -13.13
CA GLN A 85 18.82 -13.30 -13.01
C GLN A 85 17.69 -14.06 -13.68
N ALA A 86 18.04 -15.00 -14.54
CA ALA A 86 17.13 -16.04 -15.04
C ALA A 86 16.81 -17.02 -13.90
N LEU A 87 15.52 -17.22 -13.65
CA LEU A 87 15.02 -18.15 -12.63
C LEU A 87 14.64 -19.53 -13.20
N ASN A 88 14.62 -19.65 -14.52
CA ASN A 88 14.39 -20.88 -15.28
C ASN A 88 15.04 -20.72 -16.69
N SER A 89 14.93 -21.74 -17.54
CA SER A 89 15.46 -21.71 -18.91
C SER A 89 14.82 -20.65 -19.81
N ARG A 90 13.59 -20.21 -19.50
CA ARG A 90 12.90 -19.14 -20.22
C ARG A 90 13.56 -17.79 -19.94
N GLY A 91 14.01 -17.58 -18.71
CA GLY A 91 14.77 -16.41 -18.29
C GLY A 91 16.09 -16.24 -19.03
N GLU A 92 16.75 -17.31 -19.45
CA GLU A 92 18.02 -17.24 -20.20
C GLU A 92 17.84 -16.55 -21.57
N VAL A 93 16.66 -16.69 -22.19
CA VAL A 93 16.32 -15.96 -23.42
C VAL A 93 16.23 -14.46 -23.14
N LEU A 94 15.62 -14.08 -22.02
CA LEU A 94 15.51 -12.67 -21.59
C LEU A 94 16.87 -12.08 -21.19
N ILE A 95 17.73 -12.87 -20.52
CA ILE A 95 19.11 -12.47 -20.21
C ILE A 95 19.92 -12.24 -21.49
N GLY A 96 19.81 -13.13 -22.48
CA GLY A 96 20.43 -12.95 -23.78
C GLY A 96 19.96 -11.66 -24.49
N PHE A 97 18.65 -11.43 -24.48
CA PHE A 97 18.05 -10.19 -25.01
C PHE A 97 18.58 -8.94 -24.32
N LEU A 98 18.54 -8.89 -23.00
CA LEU A 98 18.97 -7.73 -22.22
C LEU A 98 20.47 -7.47 -22.34
N GLY A 99 21.27 -8.54 -22.36
CA GLY A 99 22.72 -8.43 -22.53
C GLY A 99 23.11 -7.82 -23.88
N ASP A 100 22.22 -7.83 -24.86
CA ASP A 100 22.42 -7.26 -26.18
C ASP A 100 21.65 -5.96 -26.38
N SER A 101 20.74 -5.58 -25.48
CA SER A 101 19.77 -4.48 -25.69
C SER A 101 19.89 -3.33 -24.68
N LEU A 102 20.49 -3.55 -23.51
CA LEU A 102 20.75 -2.47 -22.55
C LEU A 102 21.75 -1.48 -23.15
N ARG A 103 21.48 -0.18 -22.98
CA ARG A 103 22.24 0.92 -23.58
C ARG A 103 22.54 2.06 -22.63
N GLU A 104 21.97 2.04 -21.43
CA GLU A 104 22.10 3.14 -20.48
C GLU A 104 23.59 3.35 -20.09
N PRO A 105 24.18 4.53 -20.36
CA PRO A 105 25.63 4.73 -20.19
C PRO A 105 26.13 4.55 -18.76
N CYS A 106 25.28 4.79 -17.76
CA CYS A 106 25.67 4.61 -16.36
C CYS A 106 25.62 3.14 -15.90
N VAL A 107 25.06 2.22 -16.69
CA VAL A 107 24.96 0.80 -16.33
C VAL A 107 26.22 0.07 -16.78
N VAL A 108 27.03 -0.36 -15.82
CA VAL A 108 28.25 -1.13 -16.08
C VAL A 108 28.01 -2.60 -15.77
N VAL A 109 27.91 -3.42 -16.81
CA VAL A 109 27.84 -4.87 -16.66
C VAL A 109 29.24 -5.43 -16.45
N THR A 110 29.48 -6.02 -15.28
CA THR A 110 30.75 -6.65 -14.91
C THR A 110 30.72 -8.18 -15.04
N GLU A 111 29.53 -8.77 -15.06
CA GLU A 111 29.32 -10.20 -15.23
C GLU A 111 28.23 -10.44 -16.29
N LYS A 112 28.53 -11.23 -17.32
CA LYS A 112 27.56 -11.70 -18.33
C LYS A 112 27.69 -13.22 -18.49
N THR A 113 26.66 -13.94 -18.12
CA THR A 113 26.52 -15.40 -18.30
C THR A 113 25.21 -15.70 -19.02
N ALA A 114 24.93 -16.98 -19.30
CA ALA A 114 23.66 -17.39 -19.91
C ALA A 114 22.45 -17.11 -19.00
N SER A 115 22.64 -17.13 -17.68
CA SER A 115 21.56 -17.01 -16.69
C SER A 115 21.64 -15.74 -15.84
N ARG A 116 22.63 -14.88 -16.03
CA ARG A 116 22.82 -13.69 -15.21
C ARG A 116 23.52 -12.54 -15.93
N LEU A 117 23.04 -11.32 -15.69
CA LEU A 117 23.80 -10.08 -15.87
C LEU A 117 23.94 -9.41 -14.51
N ALA A 118 25.17 -9.11 -14.09
CA ALA A 118 25.40 -8.36 -12.86
C ALA A 118 26.38 -7.22 -13.10
N GLY A 119 26.28 -6.20 -12.28
CA GLY A 119 27.00 -4.96 -12.50
C GLY A 119 26.70 -3.91 -11.46
N HIS A 120 27.08 -2.67 -11.76
CA HIS A 120 26.84 -1.52 -10.90
C HIS A 120 26.50 -0.27 -11.70
N ILE A 121 25.96 0.73 -11.01
CA ILE A 121 25.63 2.03 -11.59
C ILE A 121 26.77 3.02 -11.32
N LEU A 122 27.27 3.64 -12.39
CA LEU A 122 28.15 4.80 -12.31
C LEU A 122 27.33 6.06 -12.03
N ARG A 123 27.23 6.43 -10.74
CA ARG A 123 26.42 7.59 -10.28
C ARG A 123 26.78 8.92 -10.97
N GLY A 124 28.04 9.10 -11.37
CA GLY A 124 28.54 10.37 -11.89
C GLY A 124 28.48 11.51 -10.87
N ALA A 125 28.76 12.74 -11.32
CA ALA A 125 28.51 13.94 -10.52
C ALA A 125 27.01 14.24 -10.43
N ALA A 126 26.57 14.86 -9.34
CA ALA A 126 25.19 15.32 -9.24
C ALA A 126 24.90 16.36 -10.35
N PRO A 127 23.69 16.34 -10.95
CA PRO A 127 23.27 17.40 -11.86
C PRO A 127 23.37 18.78 -11.19
N VAL A 128 23.80 19.79 -11.94
CA VAL A 128 23.86 21.18 -11.46
C VAL A 128 22.47 21.78 -11.34
N GLU A 129 21.58 21.43 -12.27
CA GLU A 129 20.18 21.86 -12.27
C GLU A 129 19.33 20.93 -11.41
N GLU A 130 18.67 21.50 -10.40
CA GLU A 130 17.81 20.75 -9.48
C GLU A 130 16.60 20.10 -10.17
N ASP A 131 16.09 20.70 -11.25
CA ASP A 131 15.01 20.14 -12.05
C ASP A 131 15.39 18.82 -12.75
N GLN A 132 16.69 18.52 -12.86
CA GLN A 132 17.21 17.28 -13.43
C GLN A 132 17.60 16.25 -12.35
N ARG A 133 17.27 16.50 -11.07
CA ARG A 133 17.63 15.61 -9.95
C ARG A 133 17.19 14.15 -10.17
N THR A 134 16.00 13.93 -10.72
CA THR A 134 15.47 12.58 -11.02
C THR A 134 16.22 11.88 -12.16
N ARG A 135 17.02 12.61 -12.93
CA ARG A 135 17.91 12.09 -13.98
C ARG A 135 19.30 11.73 -13.47
N ARG A 136 19.61 11.96 -12.19
CA ARG A 136 20.84 11.49 -11.57
C ARG A 136 20.93 9.96 -11.72
N ALA A 137 22.08 9.48 -12.18
CA ALA A 137 22.28 8.05 -12.40
C ALA A 137 22.10 7.27 -11.09
N SER A 138 21.21 6.28 -11.14
CA SER A 138 20.84 5.41 -10.02
C SER A 138 20.35 4.08 -10.58
N VAL A 139 19.98 3.14 -9.70
CA VAL A 139 19.38 1.88 -10.15
C VAL A 139 18.06 2.09 -10.91
N MET A 140 17.39 3.24 -10.73
CA MET A 140 16.21 3.61 -11.52
C MET A 140 16.54 3.92 -12.97
N SER A 141 17.79 4.29 -13.31
CA SER A 141 18.24 4.38 -14.69
C SER A 141 18.22 3.01 -15.38
N LEU A 142 18.62 1.94 -14.67
CA LEU A 142 18.50 0.58 -15.19
C LEU A 142 17.03 0.16 -15.35
N VAL A 143 16.16 0.47 -14.38
CA VAL A 143 14.71 0.21 -14.50
C VAL A 143 14.14 0.91 -15.75
N ARG A 144 14.55 2.16 -16.00
CA ARG A 144 14.16 2.91 -17.19
C ARG A 144 14.64 2.27 -18.49
N ASP A 145 15.89 1.78 -18.53
CA ASP A 145 16.45 1.09 -19.70
C ASP A 145 15.74 -0.24 -19.98
N LEU A 146 15.38 -0.99 -18.93
CA LEU A 146 14.55 -2.20 -19.05
C LEU A 146 13.18 -1.87 -19.64
N VAL A 147 12.50 -0.85 -19.12
CA VAL A 147 11.21 -0.39 -19.68
C VAL A 147 11.36 -0.01 -21.15
N ALA A 148 12.39 0.75 -21.50
CA ALA A 148 12.66 1.14 -22.88
C ALA A 148 12.93 -0.06 -23.80
N ALA A 149 13.69 -1.06 -23.35
CA ALA A 149 14.02 -2.26 -24.11
C ALA A 149 12.78 -3.14 -24.37
N PHE A 150 11.93 -3.31 -23.36
CA PHE A 150 10.71 -4.13 -23.46
C PHE A 150 9.51 -3.39 -24.04
N SER A 151 9.57 -2.07 -24.19
CA SER A 151 8.42 -1.25 -24.59
C SER A 151 7.76 -1.72 -25.90
N ALA A 152 6.43 -1.83 -25.86
CA ALA A 152 5.55 -2.11 -27.00
C ALA A 152 4.16 -1.53 -26.72
N ASN A 153 3.46 -1.05 -27.76
CA ASN A 153 2.11 -0.48 -27.60
C ASN A 153 1.01 -1.55 -27.54
N ASP A 154 1.34 -2.80 -27.86
CA ASP A 154 0.37 -3.88 -28.04
C ASP A 154 0.02 -4.62 -26.74
N ASP A 155 0.64 -4.26 -25.61
CA ASP A 155 0.42 -4.91 -24.31
C ASP A 155 0.28 -3.94 -23.13
N PRO A 156 -0.88 -3.92 -22.44
CA PRO A 156 -1.13 -3.01 -21.33
C PRO A 156 -0.76 -3.56 -19.94
N LEU A 157 -0.27 -4.81 -19.83
CA LEU A 157 -0.06 -5.47 -18.53
C LEU A 157 1.33 -6.08 -18.34
N LEU A 158 2.09 -6.35 -19.40
CA LEU A 158 3.45 -6.86 -19.22
C LEU A 158 4.36 -5.75 -18.65
N GLY A 159 5.16 -6.10 -17.64
CA GLY A 159 5.93 -5.13 -16.88
C GLY A 159 6.84 -5.75 -15.82
N LEU A 160 7.35 -4.87 -14.96
CA LEU A 160 8.16 -5.17 -13.79
C LEU A 160 7.28 -5.07 -12.54
N PHE A 161 7.18 -6.17 -11.79
CA PHE A 161 6.30 -6.28 -10.62
C PHE A 161 7.09 -6.62 -9.36
N GLY A 162 6.83 -5.91 -8.27
CA GLY A 162 7.45 -6.21 -6.98
C GLY A 162 7.56 -4.98 -6.08
N ALA A 163 8.71 -4.83 -5.43
CA ALA A 163 8.92 -3.89 -4.34
C ALA A 163 10.15 -2.98 -4.53
N PHE A 164 10.03 -1.78 -3.98
CA PHE A 164 11.02 -0.71 -3.93
C PHE A 164 11.20 -0.34 -2.45
N ALA A 165 12.43 -0.41 -1.95
CA ALA A 165 12.75 -0.10 -0.56
C ALA A 165 12.90 1.40 -0.34
N TYR A 166 12.72 1.83 0.91
CA TYR A 166 12.93 3.23 1.30
C TYR A 166 14.32 3.75 0.94
N ASP A 167 15.33 2.90 1.06
CA ASP A 167 16.74 3.28 0.89
C ASP A 167 17.12 3.70 -0.55
N LEU A 168 16.24 3.51 -1.54
CA LEU A 168 16.41 4.09 -2.87
C LEU A 168 16.63 5.61 -2.82
N VAL A 169 16.09 6.29 -1.81
CA VAL A 169 16.25 7.74 -1.66
C VAL A 169 17.71 8.16 -1.47
N PHE A 170 18.56 7.33 -0.87
CA PHE A 170 19.99 7.63 -0.69
C PHE A 170 20.77 7.67 -2.02
N GLN A 171 20.19 7.14 -3.09
CA GLN A 171 20.78 7.20 -4.42
C GLN A 171 20.47 8.52 -5.13
N ILE A 172 19.34 9.15 -4.80
CA ILE A 172 18.84 10.37 -5.43
C ILE A 172 19.22 11.60 -4.60
N GLU A 173 19.01 11.52 -3.30
CA GLU A 173 19.31 12.56 -2.31
C GLU A 173 20.68 12.38 -1.68
N ASP A 174 21.23 13.46 -1.16
CA ASP A 174 22.53 13.49 -0.48
C ASP A 174 22.36 13.34 1.05
N LEU A 175 21.59 12.33 1.45
CA LEU A 175 21.42 11.94 2.86
C LEU A 175 22.68 11.25 3.40
N VAL A 176 22.97 11.48 4.68
CA VAL A 176 24.12 10.85 5.36
C VAL A 176 23.64 9.60 6.08
N PRO A 177 24.06 8.40 5.67
CA PRO A 177 23.71 7.18 6.39
C PRO A 177 24.41 7.16 7.75
N LYS A 178 23.62 6.98 8.82
CA LYS A 178 24.11 6.91 10.20
C LYS A 178 24.63 5.51 10.55
N ARG A 179 24.09 4.47 9.89
CA ARG A 179 24.42 3.07 10.19
C ARG A 179 24.65 2.24 8.93
N ALA A 180 25.49 1.22 9.06
CA ALA A 180 25.62 0.18 8.05
C ALA A 180 24.28 -0.55 7.87
N ARG A 181 23.92 -0.86 6.63
CA ARG A 181 22.74 -1.65 6.31
C ARG A 181 22.97 -3.12 6.61
N GLU A 182 21.89 -3.83 6.89
CA GLU A 182 21.90 -5.26 7.13
C GLU A 182 22.40 -6.01 5.88
N LYS A 183 23.07 -7.15 6.08
CA LYS A 183 23.70 -7.90 4.98
C LYS A 183 22.70 -8.39 3.92
N ASP A 184 21.44 -8.55 4.30
CA ASP A 184 20.34 -8.96 3.44
C ASP A 184 19.45 -7.77 3.00
N GLN A 185 19.96 -6.54 3.11
CA GLN A 185 19.29 -5.35 2.58
C GLN A 185 19.17 -5.45 1.05
N ARG A 186 17.99 -5.09 0.55
CA ARG A 186 17.66 -5.04 -0.87
C ARG A 186 16.85 -3.78 -1.13
N ASP A 187 17.16 -3.11 -2.24
CA ASP A 187 16.54 -1.83 -2.60
C ASP A 187 15.45 -1.99 -3.66
N ILE A 188 15.62 -2.93 -4.58
CA ILE A 188 14.62 -3.29 -5.58
C ILE A 188 14.58 -4.81 -5.68
N VAL A 189 13.38 -5.37 -5.70
CA VAL A 189 13.13 -6.73 -6.20
C VAL A 189 11.94 -6.65 -7.14
N LEU A 190 12.18 -6.82 -8.44
CA LEU A 190 11.16 -6.79 -9.49
C LEU A 190 11.25 -8.05 -10.35
N TYR A 191 10.09 -8.53 -10.79
CA TYR A 191 9.98 -9.69 -11.67
C TYR A 191 9.37 -9.30 -13.00
N VAL A 192 9.84 -9.95 -14.07
CA VAL A 192 9.12 -9.98 -15.35
C VAL A 192 8.40 -11.32 -15.45
N PRO A 193 7.05 -11.35 -15.44
CA PRO A 193 6.28 -12.58 -15.55
C PRO A 193 6.16 -13.06 -17.00
N ASP A 194 5.93 -14.36 -17.19
CA ASP A 194 5.54 -14.94 -18.48
C ASP A 194 4.15 -15.60 -18.45
N ARG A 195 3.48 -15.52 -17.31
CA ARG A 195 2.08 -15.88 -17.11
C ARG A 195 1.48 -14.94 -16.09
N LEU A 196 0.35 -14.33 -16.40
CA LEU A 196 -0.35 -13.37 -15.54
C LEU A 196 -1.82 -13.76 -15.42
N LEU A 197 -2.33 -13.85 -14.20
CA LEU A 197 -3.73 -13.98 -13.87
C LEU A 197 -4.29 -12.60 -13.53
N ALA A 198 -5.29 -12.12 -14.27
CA ALA A 198 -6.08 -10.96 -13.90
C ALA A 198 -7.53 -11.39 -13.65
N TYR A 199 -8.12 -10.94 -12.54
CA TYR A 199 -9.45 -11.33 -12.11
C TYR A 199 -10.22 -10.14 -11.55
N ASP A 200 -11.49 -10.01 -11.93
CA ASP A 200 -12.42 -9.03 -11.39
C ASP A 200 -13.47 -9.75 -10.54
N ARG A 201 -13.34 -9.64 -9.21
CA ARG A 201 -14.27 -10.22 -8.24
C ARG A 201 -15.70 -9.73 -8.42
N ALA A 202 -15.89 -8.48 -8.87
CA ALA A 202 -17.22 -7.89 -8.98
C ALA A 202 -18.03 -8.50 -10.14
N THR A 203 -17.35 -8.86 -11.22
CA THR A 203 -17.98 -9.44 -12.41
C THR A 203 -17.77 -10.95 -12.54
N GLY A 204 -16.88 -11.53 -11.74
CA GLY A 204 -16.45 -12.93 -11.86
C GLY A 204 -15.69 -13.23 -13.15
N ARG A 205 -15.22 -12.20 -13.87
CA ARG A 205 -14.47 -12.37 -15.12
C ARG A 205 -12.99 -12.47 -14.81
N GLY A 206 -12.33 -13.41 -15.49
CA GLY A 206 -10.90 -13.60 -15.35
C GLY A 206 -10.23 -13.85 -16.68
N VAL A 207 -8.92 -13.62 -16.70
CA VAL A 207 -8.07 -13.85 -17.86
C VAL A 207 -6.70 -14.31 -17.41
N VAL A 208 -6.17 -15.33 -18.08
CA VAL A 208 -4.77 -15.75 -17.97
C VAL A 208 -4.06 -15.33 -19.24
N LEU A 209 -3.08 -14.45 -19.12
CA LEU A 209 -2.17 -14.09 -20.20
C LEU A 209 -0.93 -14.96 -20.09
N SER A 210 -0.49 -15.57 -21.19
CA SER A 210 0.78 -16.30 -21.28
C SER A 210 1.65 -15.69 -22.37
N TYR A 211 2.93 -15.52 -22.07
CA TYR A 211 3.91 -14.90 -22.95
C TYR A 211 4.98 -15.90 -23.32
N ASP A 212 5.31 -15.97 -24.60
CA ASP A 212 6.49 -16.63 -25.11
C ASP A 212 7.39 -15.61 -25.80
N PHE A 213 8.68 -15.69 -25.50
CA PHE A 213 9.71 -14.75 -25.93
C PHE A 213 10.65 -15.43 -26.91
N ALA A 214 11.08 -14.71 -27.93
CA ALA A 214 12.10 -15.20 -28.87
C ALA A 214 13.15 -14.14 -29.17
N TRP A 215 14.41 -14.54 -29.08
CA TRP A 215 15.58 -13.71 -29.35
C TRP A 215 16.68 -14.54 -30.02
N GLN A 216 17.24 -14.04 -31.13
CA GLN A 216 18.35 -14.66 -31.88
C GLN A 216 18.19 -16.17 -32.11
N GLY A 217 17.00 -16.61 -32.56
CA GLY A 217 16.72 -18.01 -32.89
C GLY A 217 16.44 -18.91 -31.69
N LYS A 218 16.53 -18.41 -30.44
CA LYS A 218 16.03 -19.11 -29.25
C LYS A 218 14.60 -18.67 -28.96
N SER A 219 13.74 -19.61 -28.59
CA SER A 219 12.35 -19.36 -28.20
C SER A 219 12.07 -19.99 -26.85
N THR A 220 11.19 -19.37 -26.06
CA THR A 220 10.68 -19.98 -24.83
C THR A 220 9.51 -20.93 -25.09
N GLU A 221 8.98 -20.98 -26.31
CA GLU A 221 7.87 -21.88 -26.64
C GLU A 221 8.23 -23.34 -26.27
N ALA A 222 7.28 -24.03 -25.63
CA ALA A 222 7.45 -25.37 -25.06
C ALA A 222 8.46 -25.54 -23.91
N LEU A 223 9.14 -24.48 -23.46
CA LEU A 223 9.98 -24.56 -22.26
C LEU A 223 9.14 -24.52 -20.96
N PRO A 224 9.55 -25.27 -19.91
CA PRO A 224 8.88 -25.28 -18.61
C PRO A 224 8.95 -23.91 -17.93
N ARG A 225 7.93 -23.57 -17.14
CA ARG A 225 7.82 -22.28 -16.44
C ARG A 225 8.31 -22.35 -15.00
N GLU A 226 8.33 -23.54 -14.42
CA GLU A 226 8.66 -23.80 -13.04
C GLU A 226 10.01 -23.20 -12.63
N THR A 227 10.00 -22.43 -11.55
CA THR A 227 11.21 -21.87 -10.90
C THR A 227 11.59 -22.70 -9.67
N PRO A 228 12.82 -22.59 -9.16
CA PRO A 228 13.18 -23.17 -7.87
C PRO A 228 12.29 -22.65 -6.74
N GLU A 229 12.02 -23.49 -5.75
CA GLU A 229 11.24 -23.07 -4.59
C GLU A 229 11.93 -21.96 -3.78
N SER A 230 11.13 -21.14 -3.12
CA SER A 230 11.52 -20.15 -2.11
C SER A 230 10.47 -20.19 -1.02
N VAL A 231 10.74 -20.99 0.02
CA VAL A 231 9.79 -21.24 1.09
C VAL A 231 10.08 -20.35 2.29
N TYR A 232 9.03 -19.95 2.99
CA TYR A 232 9.15 -19.29 4.28
C TYR A 232 9.69 -20.27 5.33
N ALA A 233 10.93 -20.04 5.78
CA ALA A 233 11.56 -20.87 6.81
C ALA A 233 10.94 -20.59 8.18
N ARG A 234 10.32 -21.59 8.82
CA ARG A 234 9.69 -21.47 10.14
C ARG A 234 10.70 -21.80 11.25
N THR A 235 11.72 -20.97 11.41
CA THR A 235 12.72 -21.16 12.46
C THR A 235 12.25 -20.59 13.81
N PRO A 236 12.45 -21.28 14.94
CA PRO A 236 12.14 -20.72 16.25
C PRO A 236 12.92 -19.43 16.51
N ARG A 237 12.20 -18.33 16.71
CA ARG A 237 12.75 -17.01 17.03
C ARG A 237 11.96 -16.40 18.18
N GLN A 238 12.56 -15.45 18.89
CA GLN A 238 11.86 -14.63 19.87
C GLN A 238 11.39 -13.34 19.20
N GLY A 239 10.18 -12.90 19.55
CA GLY A 239 9.70 -11.57 19.17
C GLY A 239 10.45 -10.46 19.89
N PHE A 240 10.42 -9.27 19.34
CA PHE A 240 11.06 -8.09 19.93
C PHE A 240 10.34 -6.79 19.56
N SER A 241 10.59 -5.75 20.34
CA SER A 241 10.37 -4.35 19.98
C SER A 241 11.74 -3.67 19.99
N ASP A 242 12.06 -2.89 18.97
CA ASP A 242 13.36 -2.21 18.91
C ASP A 242 13.46 -1.00 19.87
N HIS A 243 12.32 -0.53 20.38
CA HIS A 243 12.21 0.48 21.43
C HIS A 243 11.74 -0.15 22.76
N ALA A 244 12.47 0.13 23.84
CA ALA A 244 12.04 -0.10 25.21
C ALA A 244 11.02 0.99 25.65
N PRO A 245 10.22 0.75 26.71
CA PRO A 245 9.28 1.74 27.22
C PRO A 245 9.95 3.10 27.47
N GLY A 246 9.38 4.17 26.91
CA GLY A 246 9.92 5.53 27.02
C GLY A 246 10.90 5.94 25.92
N GLU A 247 11.51 5.01 25.20
CA GLU A 247 12.49 5.36 24.18
C GLU A 247 11.86 6.03 22.95
N TYR A 248 10.69 5.54 22.49
CA TYR A 248 9.98 6.21 21.38
C TYR A 248 9.51 7.61 21.79
N GLN A 249 9.06 7.77 23.04
CA GLN A 249 8.63 9.05 23.59
C GLN A 249 9.78 10.07 23.61
N ALA A 250 11.01 9.63 23.93
CA ALA A 250 12.20 10.46 23.84
C ALA A 250 12.52 10.90 22.39
N THR A 251 12.27 10.03 21.40
CA THR A 251 12.37 10.40 19.98
C THR A 251 11.35 11.48 19.61
N VAL A 252 10.10 11.37 20.08
CA VAL A 252 9.07 12.40 19.87
C VAL A 252 9.49 13.72 20.52
N GLU A 253 10.03 13.71 21.74
CA GLU A 253 10.54 14.93 22.38
C GLU A 253 11.70 15.58 21.62
N THR A 254 12.57 14.75 21.02
CA THR A 254 13.64 15.23 20.15
C THR A 254 13.08 15.91 18.90
N ALA A 255 12.03 15.33 18.29
CA ALA A 255 11.32 15.94 17.17
C ALA A 255 10.68 17.28 17.57
N ARG A 256 9.99 17.33 18.71
CA ARG A 256 9.39 18.56 19.26
C ARG A 256 10.41 19.67 19.47
N ALA A 257 11.58 19.34 20.00
CA ALA A 257 12.67 20.30 20.13
C ALA A 257 13.16 20.84 18.77
N ALA A 258 13.16 20.01 17.71
CA ALA A 258 13.48 20.44 16.36
C ALA A 258 12.39 21.34 15.75
N PHE A 259 11.10 21.00 15.97
CA PHE A 259 9.97 21.84 15.58
C PHE A 259 10.03 23.22 16.26
N ALA A 260 10.35 23.26 17.55
CA ALA A 260 10.47 24.51 18.31
C ALA A 260 11.56 25.46 17.77
N ARG A 261 12.62 24.91 17.17
CA ARG A 261 13.69 25.69 16.53
C ARG A 261 13.35 26.11 15.09
N GLY A 262 12.32 25.51 14.49
CA GLY A 262 11.98 25.67 13.08
C GLY A 262 12.83 24.81 12.14
N ASP A 263 13.49 23.77 12.65
CA ASP A 263 14.24 22.82 11.82
C ASP A 263 13.26 21.94 11.02
N LEU A 264 12.15 21.54 11.64
CA LEU A 264 11.14 20.69 11.02
C LEU A 264 9.75 21.29 11.23
N PHE A 265 8.79 20.92 10.40
CA PHE A 265 7.35 21.16 10.60
C PHE A 265 6.63 19.89 11.05
N GLU A 266 7.05 18.75 10.49
CA GLU A 266 6.49 17.43 10.71
C GLU A 266 7.59 16.38 10.57
N ALA A 267 7.53 15.31 11.35
CA ALA A 267 8.38 14.13 11.19
C ALA A 267 7.62 12.86 11.56
N VAL A 268 7.91 11.75 10.88
CA VAL A 268 7.25 10.45 11.10
C VAL A 268 8.31 9.39 11.46
N PRO A 269 8.86 9.42 12.70
CA PRO A 269 9.80 8.38 13.16
C PRO A 269 9.06 7.05 13.36
N GLY A 270 9.67 5.95 12.94
CA GLY A 270 9.11 4.61 13.03
C GLY A 270 9.80 3.72 14.07
N GLN A 271 9.02 2.83 14.67
CA GLN A 271 9.48 1.73 15.52
C GLN A 271 9.16 0.37 14.90
N LEU A 272 10.02 -0.62 15.16
CA LEU A 272 9.95 -1.96 14.60
C LEU A 272 9.51 -2.96 15.66
N PHE A 273 8.45 -3.70 15.34
CA PHE A 273 7.95 -4.81 16.13
C PHE A 273 8.12 -6.11 15.35
N ALA A 274 8.45 -7.19 16.04
CA ALA A 274 8.57 -8.52 15.45
C ALA A 274 7.87 -9.56 16.34
N GLU A 275 7.07 -10.43 15.74
CA GLU A 275 6.45 -11.58 16.41
C GLU A 275 6.84 -12.89 15.71
N PRO A 276 7.05 -13.98 16.47
CA PRO A 276 7.18 -15.31 15.88
C PRO A 276 5.91 -15.66 15.12
N CYS A 277 6.05 -16.23 13.92
CA CYS A 277 4.92 -16.58 13.07
C CYS A 277 5.09 -17.95 12.44
N GLU A 278 4.22 -18.88 12.81
CA GLU A 278 4.16 -20.24 12.25
C GLU A 278 3.21 -20.38 11.05
N ARG A 279 2.36 -19.36 10.81
CA ARG A 279 1.44 -19.33 9.67
C ARG A 279 2.20 -19.12 8.37
N SER A 280 1.60 -19.56 7.27
CA SER A 280 2.16 -19.29 5.95
C SER A 280 1.85 -17.84 5.52
N PRO A 281 2.72 -17.22 4.71
CA PRO A 281 2.45 -15.89 4.13
C PRO A 281 1.09 -15.80 3.40
N ALA A 282 0.70 -16.84 2.67
CA ALA A 282 -0.61 -16.91 2.00
C ALA A 282 -1.77 -16.83 3.00
N GLU A 283 -1.70 -17.60 4.10
CA GLU A 283 -2.72 -17.57 5.14
C GLU A 283 -2.81 -16.18 5.80
N VAL A 284 -1.66 -15.59 6.13
CA VAL A 284 -1.61 -14.24 6.72
C VAL A 284 -2.21 -13.21 5.77
N PHE A 285 -1.91 -13.29 4.48
CA PHE A 285 -2.47 -12.39 3.47
C PHE A 285 -3.99 -12.49 3.34
N GLN A 286 -4.53 -13.70 3.26
CA GLN A 286 -5.98 -13.91 3.19
C GLN A 286 -6.69 -13.37 4.44
N ARG A 287 -6.11 -13.60 5.62
CA ARG A 287 -6.64 -13.07 6.89
C ARG A 287 -6.57 -11.54 6.93
N LEU A 288 -5.44 -10.96 6.53
CA LEU A 288 -5.24 -9.52 6.50
C LEU A 288 -6.25 -8.84 5.56
N CYS A 289 -6.48 -9.38 4.37
CA CYS A 289 -7.48 -8.84 3.43
C CYS A 289 -8.90 -8.85 3.99
N ARG A 290 -9.26 -9.83 4.82
CA ARG A 290 -10.57 -9.88 5.50
C ARG A 290 -10.68 -8.88 6.65
N ILE A 291 -9.60 -8.72 7.42
CA ILE A 291 -9.59 -7.82 8.58
C ILE A 291 -9.52 -6.36 8.15
N ASN A 292 -8.67 -6.06 7.17
CA ASN A 292 -8.37 -4.71 6.67
C ASN A 292 -8.40 -4.70 5.12
N PRO A 293 -9.59 -4.64 4.50
CA PRO A 293 -9.70 -4.42 3.06
C PRO A 293 -9.00 -3.10 2.69
N SER A 294 -8.19 -3.13 1.63
CA SER A 294 -7.38 -1.98 1.24
C SER A 294 -7.27 -1.87 -0.29
N PRO A 295 -6.99 -0.66 -0.81
CA PRO A 295 -6.76 -0.42 -2.23
C PRO A 295 -5.48 -1.06 -2.76
N TYR A 296 -4.46 -1.24 -1.91
CA TYR A 296 -3.16 -1.82 -2.26
C TYR A 296 -2.81 -3.00 -1.35
N GLY A 297 -3.55 -4.09 -1.53
CA GLY A 297 -3.20 -5.39 -0.98
C GLY A 297 -2.11 -6.07 -1.80
N ALA A 298 -1.15 -6.73 -1.15
CA ALA A 298 -0.17 -7.54 -1.85
C ALA A 298 0.33 -8.74 -1.05
N LEU A 299 0.59 -9.84 -1.76
CA LEU A 299 1.43 -10.94 -1.30
C LEU A 299 2.59 -11.06 -2.28
N MET A 300 3.82 -10.93 -1.79
CA MET A 300 5.02 -11.03 -2.63
C MET A 300 5.98 -12.03 -2.02
N ASN A 301 6.32 -13.08 -2.78
CA ASN A 301 7.47 -13.93 -2.48
C ASN A 301 8.67 -13.35 -3.22
N LEU A 302 9.53 -12.64 -2.49
CA LEU A 302 10.68 -11.91 -3.03
C LEU A 302 11.91 -12.81 -3.23
N GLY A 303 11.78 -14.13 -3.08
CA GLY A 303 12.90 -15.04 -3.04
C GLY A 303 13.58 -15.09 -1.67
N ASP A 304 14.48 -16.06 -1.51
CA ASP A 304 15.37 -16.19 -0.35
C ASP A 304 14.61 -16.27 0.99
N GLY A 305 13.42 -16.87 0.96
CA GLY A 305 12.55 -17.07 2.11
C GLY A 305 11.90 -15.80 2.65
N GLU A 306 11.97 -14.68 1.92
CA GLU A 306 11.45 -13.38 2.34
C GLU A 306 10.16 -13.00 1.60
N PHE A 307 9.17 -12.57 2.39
CA PHE A 307 7.84 -12.26 1.91
C PHE A 307 7.38 -10.88 2.38
N LEU A 308 6.56 -10.22 1.55
CA LEU A 308 5.79 -9.05 1.96
C LEU A 308 4.30 -9.39 1.90
N VAL A 309 3.60 -9.07 3.00
CA VAL A 309 2.14 -9.18 3.10
C VAL A 309 1.59 -7.80 3.45
N SER A 310 0.93 -7.16 2.49
CA SER A 310 0.50 -5.77 2.59
C SER A 310 -1.00 -5.61 2.50
N ALA A 311 -1.54 -4.64 3.25
CA ALA A 311 -2.87 -4.08 3.08
C ALA A 311 -2.82 -2.55 3.18
N SER A 312 -2.10 -1.94 2.24
CA SER A 312 -1.83 -0.51 2.27
C SER A 312 -3.05 0.32 1.87
N PRO A 313 -3.43 1.33 2.68
CA PRO A 313 -4.52 2.25 2.36
C PRO A 313 -4.14 3.32 1.34
N GLU A 314 -2.85 3.51 1.05
CA GLU A 314 -2.34 4.72 0.41
C GLU A 314 -1.67 4.43 -0.94
N MET A 315 -2.17 5.11 -1.98
CA MET A 315 -1.49 5.21 -3.27
C MET A 315 -0.19 5.98 -3.10
N PHE A 316 0.92 5.41 -3.58
CA PHE A 316 2.15 6.18 -3.67
C PHE A 316 2.15 7.03 -4.95
N VAL A 317 2.30 6.41 -6.12
CA VAL A 317 2.23 7.09 -7.42
C VAL A 317 1.50 6.22 -8.42
N ARG A 318 0.55 6.83 -9.15
CA ARG A 318 -0.06 6.23 -10.34
C ARG A 318 0.13 7.15 -11.53
N SER A 319 0.53 6.60 -12.66
CA SER A 319 0.65 7.35 -13.91
C SER A 319 0.35 6.48 -15.12
N ASP A 320 -0.31 7.06 -16.12
CA ASP A 320 -0.52 6.43 -17.44
C ASP A 320 0.63 6.74 -18.43
N GLY A 321 1.76 7.22 -17.92
CA GLY A 321 2.90 7.69 -18.71
C GLY A 321 2.85 9.19 -19.03
N ARG A 322 1.71 9.87 -18.85
CA ARG A 322 1.59 11.33 -19.04
C ARG A 322 0.90 12.03 -17.89
N ARG A 323 -0.19 11.49 -17.37
CA ARG A 323 -0.90 12.04 -16.21
C ARG A 323 -0.44 11.30 -14.97
N VAL A 324 0.10 12.04 -14.00
CA VAL A 324 0.46 11.53 -12.68
C VAL A 324 -0.59 11.91 -11.66
N GLU A 325 -0.93 10.98 -10.77
CA GLU A 325 -1.81 11.23 -9.65
C GLU A 325 -1.30 10.55 -8.38
N THR A 326 -1.65 11.18 -7.26
CA THR A 326 -1.41 10.68 -5.91
C THR A 326 -2.61 11.04 -5.06
N CYS A 327 -2.72 10.39 -3.90
CA CYS A 327 -3.82 10.66 -3.02
C CYS A 327 -3.38 10.63 -1.56
N PRO A 328 -2.83 11.75 -1.05
CA PRO A 328 -2.42 11.88 0.35
C PRO A 328 -3.59 11.58 1.30
N ILE A 329 -3.27 10.91 2.41
CA ILE A 329 -4.23 10.54 3.46
C ILE A 329 -3.71 11.04 4.79
N SER A 330 -4.55 11.74 5.54
CA SER A 330 -4.35 12.01 6.97
C SER A 330 -5.72 12.10 7.62
N GLY A 331 -5.78 11.87 8.93
CA GLY A 331 -7.03 11.74 9.66
C GLY A 331 -7.68 10.37 9.49
N THR A 332 -7.85 9.69 10.61
CA THR A 332 -8.53 8.38 10.68
C THR A 332 -9.47 8.37 11.86
N ILE A 333 -10.72 8.01 11.64
CA ILE A 333 -11.68 7.83 12.74
C ILE A 333 -12.48 6.55 12.55
N ALA A 334 -12.77 5.85 13.65
CA ALA A 334 -13.59 4.64 13.61
C ALA A 334 -15.03 4.96 13.19
N ARG A 335 -15.70 3.99 12.55
CA ARG A 335 -17.14 4.04 12.29
C ARG A 335 -17.92 4.13 13.61
N GLY A 336 -19.05 4.83 13.58
CA GLY A 336 -20.03 4.82 14.65
C GLY A 336 -20.75 3.47 14.74
N VAL A 337 -21.52 3.30 15.82
CA VAL A 337 -22.36 2.11 16.01
C VAL A 337 -23.50 2.05 14.97
N ASP A 338 -23.97 3.23 14.53
CA ASP A 338 -25.01 3.41 13.53
C ASP A 338 -24.74 4.63 12.64
N ALA A 339 -25.69 4.99 11.78
CA ALA A 339 -25.57 6.12 10.87
C ALA A 339 -25.47 7.49 11.57
N ILE A 340 -26.06 7.63 12.76
CA ILE A 340 -26.00 8.87 13.55
C ILE A 340 -24.59 9.00 14.14
N GLY A 341 -24.09 7.93 14.76
CA GLY A 341 -22.72 7.87 15.25
C GLY A 341 -21.70 8.06 14.12
N ASP A 342 -21.93 7.50 12.93
CA ASP A 342 -21.08 7.76 11.76
C ASP A 342 -21.03 9.26 11.42
N ALA A 343 -22.18 9.93 11.40
CA ALA A 343 -22.24 11.37 11.13
C ALA A 343 -21.50 12.20 12.20
N GLU A 344 -21.60 11.81 13.48
CA GLU A 344 -20.87 12.44 14.58
C GLU A 344 -19.35 12.23 14.45
N GLN A 345 -18.92 11.01 14.14
CA GLN A 345 -17.51 10.66 13.94
C GLN A 345 -16.93 11.41 12.73
N ILE A 346 -17.64 11.45 11.59
CA ILE A 346 -17.24 12.24 10.43
C ILE A 346 -17.13 13.73 10.80
N ARG A 347 -18.12 14.26 11.52
CA ARG A 347 -18.10 15.66 11.96
C ARG A 347 -16.91 15.93 12.88
N GLN A 348 -16.56 15.01 13.77
CA GLN A 348 -15.39 15.13 14.62
C GLN A 348 -14.10 15.17 13.78
N LEU A 349 -13.93 14.24 12.84
CA LEU A 349 -12.78 14.19 11.93
C LEU A 349 -12.64 15.47 11.11
N LEU A 350 -13.75 15.98 10.56
CA LEU A 350 -13.74 17.23 9.78
C LEU A 350 -13.48 18.48 10.63
N ASN A 351 -13.72 18.44 11.94
CA ASN A 351 -13.40 19.55 12.85
C ASN A 351 -12.05 19.40 13.55
N SER A 352 -11.31 18.31 13.28
CA SER A 352 -9.97 18.11 13.82
C SER A 352 -8.98 19.05 13.12
N GLN A 353 -8.49 20.05 13.87
CA GLN A 353 -7.49 20.98 13.35
C GLN A 353 -6.16 20.26 13.08
N LYS A 354 -5.75 19.31 13.94
CA LYS A 354 -4.55 18.49 13.75
C LYS A 354 -4.58 17.79 12.39
N ASP A 355 -5.62 17.00 12.13
CA ASP A 355 -5.74 16.23 10.88
C ASP A 355 -5.86 17.14 9.66
N GLU A 356 -6.47 18.32 9.79
CA GLU A 356 -6.52 19.32 8.73
C GLU A 356 -5.14 19.87 8.39
N PHE A 357 -4.32 20.22 9.39
CA PHE A 357 -2.97 20.75 9.21
C PHE A 357 -2.03 19.71 8.60
N GLU A 358 -2.05 18.47 9.10
CA GLU A 358 -1.26 17.37 8.53
C GLU A 358 -1.60 17.15 7.05
N LEU A 359 -2.89 17.07 6.72
CA LEU A 359 -3.29 16.83 5.34
C LEU A 359 -2.96 18.03 4.43
N ASN A 360 -3.08 19.27 4.93
CA ASN A 360 -2.64 20.46 4.20
C ASN A 360 -1.15 20.37 3.84
N MET A 361 -0.30 20.05 4.82
CA MET A 361 1.15 19.91 4.62
C MET A 361 1.47 18.83 3.58
N CYS A 362 0.84 17.65 3.72
CA CYS A 362 1.00 16.56 2.77
C CYS A 362 0.65 16.98 1.34
N THR A 363 -0.47 17.67 1.16
CA THR A 363 -0.95 18.12 -0.16
C THR A 363 -0.07 19.21 -0.75
N ASP A 364 0.45 20.14 0.04
CA ASP A 364 1.35 21.18 -0.48
C ASP A 364 2.72 20.61 -0.89
N VAL A 365 3.27 19.66 -0.12
CA VAL A 365 4.50 18.96 -0.52
C VAL A 365 4.27 18.12 -1.77
N ASP A 366 3.13 17.42 -1.86
CA ASP A 366 2.77 16.64 -3.05
C ASP A 366 2.65 17.52 -4.31
N ARG A 367 2.04 18.70 -4.19
CA ARG A 367 2.00 19.70 -5.28
C ARG A 367 3.40 20.19 -5.64
N ASN A 368 4.27 20.41 -4.65
CA ASN A 368 5.65 20.80 -4.86
C ASN A 368 6.46 19.71 -5.59
N ASP A 369 6.28 18.44 -5.22
CA ASP A 369 6.91 17.31 -5.89
C ASP A 369 6.47 17.23 -7.36
N LYS A 370 5.16 17.39 -7.63
CA LYS A 370 4.66 17.46 -9.01
C LYS A 370 5.20 18.66 -9.77
N ALA A 371 5.38 19.83 -9.14
CA ALA A 371 5.86 21.05 -9.80
C ALA A 371 7.24 20.86 -10.46
N ARG A 372 8.08 20.00 -9.90
CA ARG A 372 9.40 19.66 -10.43
C ARG A 372 9.34 18.95 -11.78
N VAL A 373 8.25 18.23 -12.11
CA VAL A 373 8.18 17.37 -13.30
C VAL A 373 6.94 17.61 -14.17
N CYS A 374 5.96 18.37 -13.70
CA CYS A 374 4.70 18.64 -14.40
C CYS A 374 4.70 19.98 -15.14
N VAL A 375 3.85 20.08 -16.15
CA VAL A 375 3.61 21.32 -16.91
C VAL A 375 2.98 22.34 -15.96
N PRO A 376 3.54 23.57 -15.85
CA PRO A 376 2.95 24.61 -15.03
C PRO A 376 1.46 24.84 -15.33
N GLY A 377 0.65 24.98 -14.28
CA GLY A 377 -0.81 25.16 -14.40
C GLY A 377 -1.62 23.88 -14.60
N THR A 378 -0.99 22.71 -14.75
CA THR A 378 -1.71 21.43 -14.87
C THR A 378 -1.94 20.71 -13.55
N ILE A 379 -1.26 21.13 -12.48
CA ILE A 379 -1.39 20.52 -11.16
C ILE A 379 -2.71 20.98 -10.52
N LYS A 380 -3.58 20.04 -10.19
CA LYS A 380 -4.92 20.31 -9.65
C LYS A 380 -5.19 19.43 -8.45
N VAL A 381 -5.78 20.03 -7.42
CA VAL A 381 -6.40 19.30 -6.32
C VAL A 381 -7.85 19.02 -6.74
N LEU A 382 -8.13 17.81 -7.18
CA LEU A 382 -9.45 17.38 -7.66
C LEU A 382 -10.45 17.17 -6.52
N ALA A 383 -9.95 16.73 -5.37
CA ALA A 383 -10.72 16.55 -4.15
C ALA A 383 -9.89 16.99 -2.95
N ARG A 384 -10.52 17.68 -1.99
CA ARG A 384 -9.89 18.18 -0.75
C ARG A 384 -10.71 17.72 0.45
N ARG A 385 -10.07 17.07 1.43
CA ARG A 385 -10.68 16.50 2.65
C ARG A 385 -11.93 15.66 2.34
N GLN A 386 -11.89 14.92 1.23
CA GLN A 386 -12.98 14.03 0.88
C GLN A 386 -13.05 12.91 1.91
N ILE A 387 -14.25 12.59 2.38
CA ILE A 387 -14.46 11.46 3.28
C ILE A 387 -14.49 10.18 2.46
N GLU A 388 -13.59 9.26 2.80
CA GLU A 388 -13.61 7.91 2.29
C GLU A 388 -14.07 6.92 3.36
N THR A 389 -15.13 6.20 3.01
CA THR A 389 -15.76 5.23 3.90
C THR A 389 -15.18 3.85 3.66
N TYR A 390 -14.60 3.28 4.71
CA TYR A 390 -14.20 1.88 4.76
C TYR A 390 -15.14 1.12 5.70
N SER A 391 -14.99 -0.21 5.73
CA SER A 391 -15.85 -1.09 6.52
C SER A 391 -15.80 -0.79 8.03
N LYS A 392 -14.67 -0.27 8.54
CA LYS A 392 -14.43 -0.05 9.98
C LYS A 392 -14.04 1.38 10.35
N LEU A 393 -13.72 2.23 9.37
CA LEU A 393 -13.21 3.58 9.62
C LEU A 393 -13.57 4.53 8.47
N PHE A 394 -13.34 5.82 8.72
CA PHE A 394 -13.29 6.88 7.71
C PHE A 394 -11.87 7.44 7.62
N HIS A 395 -11.50 7.87 6.42
CA HIS A 395 -10.29 8.65 6.15
C HIS A 395 -10.67 9.99 5.50
N THR A 396 -9.91 11.04 5.81
CA THR A 396 -9.88 12.25 4.97
C THR A 396 -8.77 12.13 3.94
N VAL A 397 -9.11 12.42 2.69
CA VAL A 397 -8.18 12.21 1.57
C VAL A 397 -8.20 13.40 0.63
N ASP A 398 -7.05 13.63 0.01
CA ASP A 398 -6.93 14.54 -1.13
C ASP A 398 -6.64 13.75 -2.39
N HIS A 399 -7.02 14.29 -3.55
CA HIS A 399 -6.67 13.75 -4.85
C HIS A 399 -5.99 14.84 -5.66
N VAL A 400 -4.71 14.61 -5.97
CA VAL A 400 -3.90 15.58 -6.70
C VAL A 400 -3.44 14.96 -8.02
N GLU A 401 -3.72 15.64 -9.13
CA GLU A 401 -3.25 15.24 -10.45
C GLU A 401 -2.31 16.29 -11.07
N GLY A 402 -1.49 15.88 -12.02
CA GLY A 402 -0.69 16.76 -12.87
C GLY A 402 -0.33 16.10 -14.19
N MET A 403 0.04 16.91 -15.19
CA MET A 403 0.52 16.41 -16.49
C MET A 403 2.03 16.54 -16.55
N LEU A 404 2.73 15.44 -16.78
CA LEU A 404 4.19 15.40 -16.94
C LEU A 404 4.64 16.28 -18.10
N ARG A 405 5.76 17.00 -17.92
CA ARG A 405 6.38 17.79 -18.99
C ARG A 405 6.95 16.88 -20.07
N PRO A 406 7.04 17.34 -21.32
CA PRO A 406 7.80 16.65 -22.35
C PRO A 406 9.23 16.36 -21.86
N GLY A 407 9.68 15.12 -22.07
CA GLY A 407 10.99 14.66 -21.62
C GLY A 407 11.03 14.19 -20.16
N PHE A 408 9.91 14.13 -19.43
CA PHE A 408 9.78 13.42 -18.16
C PHE A 408 8.90 12.18 -18.32
N ASP A 409 9.15 11.16 -17.51
CA ASP A 409 8.43 9.88 -17.51
C ASP A 409 7.83 9.55 -16.13
N ALA A 410 7.07 8.46 -16.06
CA ALA A 410 6.44 8.02 -14.82
C ALA A 410 7.43 7.68 -13.69
N LEU A 411 8.68 7.33 -14.03
CA LEU A 411 9.73 7.09 -13.03
C LEU A 411 10.27 8.41 -12.46
N ASP A 412 10.28 9.49 -13.24
CA ASP A 412 10.56 10.82 -12.68
C ASP A 412 9.48 11.25 -11.68
N ALA A 413 8.21 10.99 -11.99
CA ALA A 413 7.12 11.16 -11.02
C ALA A 413 7.34 10.32 -9.77
N PHE A 414 7.66 9.03 -9.90
CA PHE A 414 7.96 8.16 -8.76
C PHE A 414 9.09 8.73 -7.89
N LEU A 415 10.22 9.12 -8.51
CA LEU A 415 11.41 9.59 -7.80
C LEU A 415 11.19 10.93 -7.11
N THR A 416 10.50 11.88 -7.75
CA THR A 416 10.28 13.19 -7.11
C THR A 416 9.34 13.11 -5.90
N HIS A 417 8.47 12.09 -5.82
CA HIS A 417 7.61 11.87 -4.66
C HIS A 417 8.30 11.02 -3.59
N ALA A 418 9.45 10.38 -3.88
CA ALA A 418 10.19 9.56 -2.91
C ALA A 418 10.69 10.44 -1.74
N TRP A 419 10.25 10.23 -0.49
CA TRP A 419 9.04 9.49 -0.10
C TRP A 419 7.96 10.42 0.46
N ALA A 420 6.74 9.89 0.56
CA ALA A 420 5.57 10.65 0.99
C ALA A 420 5.78 11.26 2.39
N VAL A 421 5.21 12.44 2.60
CA VAL A 421 5.27 13.16 3.89
C VAL A 421 4.65 12.33 5.01
N THR A 422 3.57 11.60 4.71
CA THR A 422 2.84 10.68 5.60
C THR A 422 3.72 9.61 6.27
N VAL A 423 4.94 9.39 5.77
CA VAL A 423 5.92 8.46 6.33
C VAL A 423 7.29 9.08 6.54
N THR A 424 7.51 10.35 6.18
CA THR A 424 8.80 11.04 6.34
C THR A 424 8.65 12.29 7.21
N GLY A 425 8.04 13.33 6.64
CA GLY A 425 7.78 14.62 7.25
C GLY A 425 8.12 15.78 6.32
N ALA A 426 8.17 16.99 6.87
CA ALA A 426 8.43 18.23 6.14
C ALA A 426 9.33 19.18 6.97
N PRO A 427 10.31 19.89 6.37
CA PRO A 427 10.81 19.74 4.99
C PRO A 427 11.39 18.35 4.72
N LYS A 428 11.05 17.76 3.57
CA LYS A 428 11.26 16.32 3.29
C LYS A 428 12.69 15.84 3.53
N LEU A 429 13.69 16.52 2.97
CA LEU A 429 15.09 16.09 3.09
C LEU A 429 15.57 16.08 4.55
N TRP A 430 15.20 17.09 5.33
CA TRP A 430 15.60 17.19 6.73
C TRP A 430 14.82 16.20 7.60
N ALA A 431 13.54 15.97 7.31
CA ALA A 431 12.76 14.93 7.96
C ALA A 431 13.31 13.53 7.69
N MET A 432 13.74 13.24 6.45
CA MET A 432 14.40 11.98 6.11
C MET A 432 15.74 11.81 6.81
N GLN A 433 16.54 12.88 6.93
CA GLN A 433 17.78 12.84 7.72
C GLN A 433 17.48 12.62 9.21
N PHE A 434 16.47 13.30 9.76
CA PHE A 434 16.02 13.10 11.14
C PHE A 434 15.60 11.65 11.38
N VAL A 435 14.83 11.06 10.47
CA VAL A 435 14.45 9.63 10.51
C VAL A 435 15.68 8.73 10.50
N GLU A 436 16.62 8.94 9.58
CA GLU A 436 17.88 8.17 9.54
C GLU A 436 18.67 8.32 10.85
N ASP A 437 18.65 9.51 11.45
CA ASP A 437 19.35 9.79 12.69
C ASP A 437 18.68 9.16 13.92
N GLN A 438 17.35 9.12 13.99
CA GLN A 438 16.63 8.70 15.21
C GLN A 438 16.20 7.23 15.21
N GLU A 439 15.94 6.61 14.06
CA GLU A 439 15.52 5.19 14.04
C GLU A 439 16.67 4.25 14.44
N ARG A 440 16.37 3.00 14.81
CA ARG A 440 17.39 2.06 15.33
C ARG A 440 17.90 1.04 14.31
N SER A 441 17.18 0.89 13.22
CA SER A 441 17.47 -0.05 12.12
C SER A 441 17.07 0.60 10.80
N SER A 442 17.43 -0.01 9.68
CA SER A 442 16.98 0.49 8.38
C SER A 442 15.46 0.29 8.23
N ARG A 443 14.83 1.08 7.36
CA ARG A 443 13.41 0.91 7.05
C ARG A 443 13.14 -0.30 6.16
N ARG A 444 14.17 -0.78 5.45
CA ARG A 444 14.03 -1.83 4.44
C ARG A 444 12.87 -1.46 3.50
N TRP A 445 11.85 -2.31 3.45
CA TRP A 445 10.67 -2.12 2.63
C TRP A 445 9.69 -1.10 3.19
N TYR A 446 9.63 -0.81 4.49
CA TYR A 446 8.67 0.14 5.07
C TYR A 446 8.88 1.54 4.48
N ALA A 447 7.79 2.26 4.17
CA ALA A 447 7.82 3.60 3.57
C ALA A 447 8.48 3.68 2.17
N GLY A 448 8.74 2.54 1.53
CA GLY A 448 9.00 2.41 0.11
C GLY A 448 7.70 2.22 -0.70
N ALA A 449 7.75 1.42 -1.75
CA ALA A 449 6.59 1.18 -2.61
C ALA A 449 6.48 -0.27 -3.08
N ILE A 450 5.25 -0.69 -3.38
CA ILE A 450 4.91 -1.98 -4.00
C ILE A 450 3.98 -1.77 -5.18
N GLY A 451 4.13 -2.57 -6.24
CA GLY A 451 3.23 -2.51 -7.38
C GLY A 451 3.89 -2.90 -8.69
N ALA A 452 3.59 -2.15 -9.74
CA ALA A 452 4.01 -2.45 -11.10
C ALA A 452 4.53 -1.22 -11.85
N VAL A 453 5.59 -1.41 -12.64
CA VAL A 453 6.05 -0.52 -13.70
C VAL A 453 5.85 -1.25 -15.03
N ASN A 454 4.89 -0.85 -15.83
CA ASN A 454 4.55 -1.52 -17.07
C ASN A 454 5.46 -1.07 -18.22
N PHE A 455 5.59 -1.92 -19.24
CA PHE A 455 6.44 -1.63 -20.40
C PHE A 455 5.81 -0.62 -21.38
N ASP A 456 4.54 -0.28 -21.22
CA ASP A 456 3.90 0.86 -21.88
C ASP A 456 4.28 2.21 -21.24
N GLY A 457 5.05 2.20 -20.14
CA GLY A 457 5.48 3.38 -19.40
C GLY A 457 4.54 3.81 -18.28
N SER A 458 3.42 3.10 -18.06
CA SER A 458 2.54 3.34 -16.91
C SER A 458 3.14 2.77 -15.61
N ILE A 459 2.76 3.37 -14.48
CA ILE A 459 3.14 2.92 -13.14
C ILE A 459 1.91 2.92 -12.23
N ASN A 460 1.81 1.92 -11.35
CA ASN A 460 0.80 1.91 -10.31
C ASN A 460 1.40 1.29 -9.04
N THR A 461 1.65 2.13 -8.05
CA THR A 461 2.27 1.72 -6.78
C THR A 461 1.49 2.21 -5.57
N GLY A 462 1.48 1.36 -4.55
CA GLY A 462 1.03 1.69 -3.20
C GLY A 462 2.24 1.88 -2.28
N LEU A 463 2.08 2.72 -1.26
CA LEU A 463 3.10 2.92 -0.23
C LEU A 463 3.17 1.68 0.68
N THR A 464 4.35 1.24 1.08
CA THR A 464 4.52 0.07 1.97
C THR A 464 4.33 0.44 3.44
N ILE A 465 3.09 0.81 3.75
CA ILE A 465 2.55 0.94 5.10
C ILE A 465 1.48 -0.13 5.32
N ARG A 466 1.22 -0.49 6.58
CA ARG A 466 0.39 -1.66 6.91
C ARG A 466 0.88 -2.93 6.18
N THR A 467 2.20 -3.09 6.17
CA THR A 467 2.91 -4.19 5.51
C THR A 467 3.68 -5.00 6.54
N ILE A 468 3.56 -6.33 6.47
CA ILE A 468 4.26 -7.30 7.27
C ILE A 468 5.39 -7.89 6.41
N ARG A 469 6.63 -7.78 6.85
CA ARG A 469 7.75 -8.54 6.28
C ARG A 469 7.84 -9.87 7.01
N MET A 470 7.79 -10.98 6.29
CA MET A 470 7.93 -12.31 6.87
C MET A 470 9.23 -12.97 6.39
N LYS A 471 10.12 -13.33 7.33
CA LYS A 471 11.37 -14.04 7.05
C LYS A 471 11.85 -14.81 8.29
N ASP A 472 12.41 -16.00 8.09
CA ASP A 472 13.04 -16.81 9.15
C ASP A 472 12.19 -16.98 10.41
N GLY A 473 10.89 -17.24 10.26
CA GLY A 473 9.97 -17.48 11.38
C GLY A 473 9.50 -16.22 12.10
N LEU A 474 9.88 -15.02 11.61
CA LEU A 474 9.44 -13.74 12.15
C LEU A 474 8.53 -13.01 11.17
N ALA A 475 7.49 -12.39 11.72
CA ALA A 475 6.68 -11.37 11.09
C ALA A 475 7.05 -10.01 11.69
N GLU A 476 7.67 -9.17 10.89
CA GLU A 476 8.17 -7.85 11.24
C GLU A 476 7.25 -6.76 10.69
N VAL A 477 6.94 -5.80 11.53
CA VAL A 477 6.05 -4.68 11.24
C VAL A 477 6.70 -3.40 11.76
N ARG A 478 7.02 -2.48 10.85
CA ARG A 478 7.40 -1.11 11.22
C ARG A 478 6.19 -0.20 11.18
N VAL A 479 6.08 0.67 12.18
CA VAL A 479 4.99 1.63 12.31
C VAL A 479 5.55 2.97 12.75
N GLY A 480 5.05 4.05 12.16
CA GLY A 480 5.28 5.43 12.60
C GLY A 480 3.98 6.14 12.95
N ALA A 481 4.15 7.25 13.67
CA ALA A 481 3.11 8.22 13.98
C ALA A 481 3.60 9.62 13.58
N THR A 482 2.68 10.42 13.07
CA THR A 482 2.98 11.78 12.65
C THR A 482 3.19 12.67 13.86
N CYS A 483 4.41 13.19 14.00
CA CYS A 483 4.78 14.09 15.10
C CYS A 483 4.70 15.54 14.62
N LEU A 484 4.00 16.37 15.39
CA LEU A 484 3.94 17.82 15.25
C LEU A 484 4.48 18.49 16.52
N PHE A 485 4.54 19.83 16.51
CA PHE A 485 5.01 20.63 17.65
C PHE A 485 4.24 20.33 18.96
N ASP A 486 2.93 20.12 18.86
CA ASP A 486 2.01 19.88 19.97
C ASP A 486 1.68 18.39 20.20
N SER A 487 2.37 17.47 19.52
CA SER A 487 2.22 16.03 19.76
C SER A 487 2.52 15.64 21.21
N ASP A 488 1.68 14.77 21.77
CA ASP A 488 1.90 14.14 23.08
C ASP A 488 2.72 12.85 22.91
N PRO A 489 3.97 12.77 23.42
CA PRO A 489 4.83 11.60 23.20
C PRO A 489 4.20 10.26 23.57
N ALA A 490 3.42 10.21 24.66
CA ALA A 490 2.76 8.99 25.11
C ALA A 490 1.60 8.60 24.17
N ALA A 491 0.87 9.56 23.62
CA ALA A 491 -0.17 9.31 22.62
C ALA A 491 0.42 8.76 21.31
N GLU A 492 1.49 9.36 20.79
CA GLU A 492 2.11 8.91 19.54
C GLU A 492 2.70 7.49 19.65
N ASP A 493 3.30 7.17 20.81
CA ASP A 493 3.76 5.80 21.12
C ASP A 493 2.59 4.80 21.16
N ARG A 494 1.50 5.14 21.86
CA ARG A 494 0.29 4.30 21.90
C ARG A 494 -0.31 4.10 20.51
N GLU A 495 -0.31 5.14 19.66
CA GLU A 495 -0.81 5.05 18.29
C GLU A 495 -0.02 4.03 17.47
N CYS A 496 1.32 4.07 17.56
CA CYS A 496 2.18 3.10 16.90
C CYS A 496 1.90 1.66 17.37
N GLN A 497 1.75 1.45 18.67
CA GLN A 497 1.43 0.14 19.25
C GLN A 497 0.07 -0.37 18.76
N VAL A 498 -0.96 0.48 18.68
CA VAL A 498 -2.30 0.12 18.16
C VAL A 498 -2.23 -0.25 16.68
N LYS A 499 -1.54 0.55 15.86
CA LYS A 499 -1.33 0.29 14.43
C LYS A 499 -0.59 -1.05 14.21
N ALA A 500 0.42 -1.36 15.03
CA ALA A 500 1.15 -2.63 14.97
C ALA A 500 0.27 -3.82 15.40
N ALA A 501 -0.46 -3.68 16.52
CA ALA A 501 -1.35 -4.71 17.03
C ALA A 501 -2.45 -5.11 16.03
N ALA A 502 -2.97 -4.14 15.25
CA ALA A 502 -3.95 -4.41 14.20
C ALA A 502 -3.41 -5.34 13.09
N LEU A 503 -2.12 -5.29 12.79
CA LEU A 503 -1.48 -6.18 11.81
C LEU A 503 -1.19 -7.56 12.43
N PHE A 504 -0.75 -7.59 13.70
CA PHE A 504 -0.54 -8.84 14.42
C PHE A 504 -1.84 -9.62 14.71
N GLN A 505 -3.00 -8.95 14.70
CA GLN A 505 -4.30 -9.63 14.73
C GLN A 505 -4.46 -10.65 13.58
N ALA A 506 -3.93 -10.33 12.39
CA ALA A 506 -3.94 -11.26 11.27
C ALA A 506 -3.10 -12.51 11.54
N LEU A 507 -2.02 -12.39 12.33
CA LEU A 507 -1.17 -13.51 12.72
C LEU A 507 -1.80 -14.39 13.81
N ARG A 508 -2.32 -13.75 14.87
CA ARG A 508 -2.69 -14.46 16.12
C ARG A 508 -3.91 -15.35 15.98
N GLY A 509 -4.78 -15.08 15.01
CA GLY A 509 -6.02 -15.86 14.89
C GLY A 509 -7.24 -15.13 15.45
N ASP A 510 -7.03 -14.07 16.24
CA ASP A 510 -8.07 -13.42 17.03
C ASP A 510 -9.27 -13.03 16.16
N PRO A 511 -10.50 -13.38 16.58
CA PRO A 511 -11.67 -12.98 15.84
C PRO A 511 -11.69 -11.44 15.75
N PRO A 512 -12.12 -10.86 14.61
CA PRO A 512 -12.36 -9.43 14.55
C PRO A 512 -13.29 -9.05 15.69
N LYS A 513 -13.01 -7.94 16.40
CA LYS A 513 -13.95 -7.43 17.40
C LYS A 513 -15.32 -7.33 16.73
N PRO A 514 -16.36 -7.98 17.28
CA PRO A 514 -17.69 -7.84 16.73
C PRO A 514 -18.04 -6.35 16.70
N LEU A 515 -18.75 -5.91 15.66
CA LEU A 515 -19.43 -4.62 15.69
C LEU A 515 -20.18 -4.56 17.03
N SER A 516 -20.08 -3.43 17.73
CA SER A 516 -20.61 -3.28 19.08
C SER A 516 -22.03 -3.84 19.14
N THR A 517 -22.19 -4.96 19.85
CA THR A 517 -23.50 -5.43 20.24
C THR A 517 -23.99 -4.45 21.30
N PHE A 518 -25.05 -3.71 20.98
CA PHE A 518 -25.72 -2.88 21.97
C PHE A 518 -26.20 -3.80 23.10
N ALA A 519 -25.63 -3.62 24.29
CA ALA A 519 -26.14 -4.23 25.51
C ALA A 519 -27.01 -3.17 26.20
N PRO A 520 -28.32 -3.40 26.38
CA PRO A 520 -29.18 -2.43 27.03
C PRO A 520 -28.66 -2.11 28.43
N ASP A 521 -28.51 -0.81 28.71
CA ASP A 521 -28.11 -0.30 30.01
C ASP A 521 -29.24 -0.59 31.00
N ALA A 522 -29.10 -1.53 31.93
CA ALA A 522 -30.22 -1.97 32.77
C ALA A 522 -30.67 -0.95 33.85
N THR A 523 -30.23 0.31 33.77
CA THR A 523 -30.55 1.38 34.73
C THR A 523 -32.06 1.65 34.88
N GLY A 524 -32.84 1.43 33.83
CA GLY A 524 -34.31 1.54 33.84
C GLY A 524 -35.04 0.21 34.12
N SER A 525 -34.33 -0.88 34.39
CA SER A 525 -34.94 -2.20 34.55
C SER A 525 -35.98 -2.23 35.68
N GLY A 526 -37.14 -2.82 35.38
CA GLY A 526 -38.27 -2.93 36.31
C GLY A 526 -39.15 -1.67 36.40
N LYS A 527 -38.76 -0.56 35.78
CA LYS A 527 -39.57 0.66 35.73
C LYS A 527 -40.70 0.55 34.71
N GLN A 528 -41.89 0.99 35.09
CA GLN A 528 -43.06 1.09 34.20
C GLN A 528 -43.20 2.55 33.73
N VAL A 529 -43.01 2.78 32.44
CA VAL A 529 -43.13 4.12 31.85
C VAL A 529 -44.30 4.16 30.88
N LEU A 530 -45.13 5.19 31.00
CA LEU A 530 -46.18 5.50 30.02
C LEU A 530 -45.74 6.69 29.17
N LEU A 531 -45.69 6.50 27.85
CA LEU A 531 -45.51 7.58 26.88
C LEU A 531 -46.87 7.90 26.26
N ILE A 532 -47.23 9.18 26.26
CA ILE A 532 -48.47 9.65 25.64
C ILE A 532 -48.17 10.22 24.26
N ASP A 533 -48.71 9.57 23.23
CA ASP A 533 -48.57 9.99 21.84
C ASP A 533 -49.61 11.07 21.49
N HIS A 534 -49.12 12.30 21.31
CA HIS A 534 -49.86 13.47 20.83
C HIS A 534 -49.80 13.62 19.29
N ASP A 535 -49.84 12.51 18.56
CA ASP A 535 -49.66 12.45 17.11
C ASP A 535 -48.25 12.88 16.67
N ASP A 536 -47.27 12.60 17.54
CA ASP A 536 -45.87 12.90 17.30
C ASP A 536 -45.21 11.77 16.50
N SER A 537 -44.48 12.14 15.44
CA SER A 537 -43.79 11.21 14.56
C SER A 537 -42.60 10.49 15.23
N PHE A 538 -42.16 10.93 16.41
CA PHE A 538 -40.96 10.46 17.11
C PHE A 538 -41.26 9.67 18.40
N VAL A 539 -42.53 9.55 18.83
CA VAL A 539 -42.89 8.89 20.11
C VAL A 539 -42.38 7.45 20.20
N HIS A 540 -42.37 6.74 19.07
CA HIS A 540 -41.89 5.35 19.03
C HIS A 540 -40.37 5.26 19.13
N MET A 541 -39.64 6.20 18.53
CA MET A 541 -38.19 6.29 18.66
C MET A 541 -37.80 6.63 20.10
N LEU A 542 -38.50 7.58 20.73
CA LEU A 542 -38.31 7.91 22.13
C LEU A 542 -38.64 6.71 23.04
N SER A 543 -39.73 5.99 22.75
CA SER A 543 -40.10 4.78 23.48
C SER A 543 -39.01 3.70 23.39
N ASP A 544 -38.34 3.60 22.25
CA ASP A 544 -37.24 2.66 22.07
C ASP A 544 -36.03 3.05 22.92
N TYR A 545 -35.68 4.34 23.06
CA TYR A 545 -34.60 4.75 23.97
C TYR A 545 -34.86 4.34 25.42
N TYR A 546 -36.09 4.44 25.90
CA TYR A 546 -36.42 3.94 27.25
C TYR A 546 -36.37 2.40 27.35
N ARG A 547 -36.75 1.67 26.29
CA ARG A 547 -36.57 0.20 26.23
C ARG A 547 -35.09 -0.19 26.19
N HIS A 548 -34.24 0.62 25.57
CA HIS A 548 -32.79 0.42 25.52
C HIS A 548 -32.15 0.54 26.92
N VAL A 549 -32.83 1.17 27.89
CA VAL A 549 -32.41 1.15 29.29
C VAL A 549 -33.12 0.08 30.15
N GLY A 550 -33.82 -0.87 29.52
CA GLY A 550 -34.50 -1.97 30.19
C GLY A 550 -35.86 -1.63 30.82
N ALA A 551 -36.39 -0.42 30.62
CA ALA A 551 -37.70 -0.05 31.14
C ALA A 551 -38.86 -0.65 30.33
N ASN A 552 -39.97 -0.95 31.02
CA ASN A 552 -41.19 -1.47 30.42
C ASN A 552 -42.06 -0.31 29.93
N ILE A 553 -42.14 -0.14 28.62
CA ILE A 553 -42.77 1.05 28.00
C ILE A 553 -44.10 0.70 27.38
N THR A 554 -45.15 1.39 27.83
CA THR A 554 -46.45 1.42 27.17
C THR A 554 -46.60 2.76 26.45
N VAL A 555 -46.95 2.75 25.16
CA VAL A 555 -47.23 3.96 24.37
C VAL A 555 -48.72 3.99 24.08
N VAL A 556 -49.41 5.10 24.36
CA VAL A 556 -50.85 5.24 24.11
C VAL A 556 -51.16 6.60 23.50
N ARG A 557 -52.13 6.65 22.57
CA ARG A 557 -52.63 7.92 22.04
C ARG A 557 -53.21 8.77 23.17
N HIS A 558 -53.05 10.09 23.09
CA HIS A 558 -53.50 11.04 24.10
C HIS A 558 -54.97 10.90 24.50
N LEU A 559 -55.84 10.51 23.58
CA LEU A 559 -57.26 10.26 23.85
C LEU A 559 -57.52 9.13 24.86
N HIS A 560 -56.57 8.19 25.02
CA HIS A 560 -56.67 7.05 25.95
C HIS A 560 -55.81 7.22 27.21
N ALA A 561 -55.06 8.32 27.31
CA ALA A 561 -54.09 8.55 28.39
C ALA A 561 -54.74 8.53 29.79
N LEU A 562 -55.86 9.24 29.96
CA LEU A 562 -56.55 9.36 31.25
C LEU A 562 -57.12 8.02 31.75
N GLU A 563 -57.48 7.13 30.85
CA GLU A 563 -57.97 5.80 31.21
C GLU A 563 -56.82 4.90 31.67
N MET A 564 -55.68 4.95 30.96
CA MET A 564 -54.49 4.19 31.32
C MET A 564 -53.85 4.63 32.63
N LEU A 565 -53.83 5.93 32.92
CA LEU A 565 -53.33 6.47 34.19
C LEU A 565 -54.17 6.00 35.40
N LYS A 566 -55.45 5.69 35.22
CA LYS A 566 -56.32 5.19 36.30
C LYS A 566 -56.13 3.69 36.59
N GLN A 567 -55.63 2.93 35.61
CA GLN A 567 -55.59 1.47 35.66
C GLN A 567 -54.20 0.90 35.96
N ARG A 568 -53.14 1.71 35.91
CA ARG A 568 -51.76 1.24 36.05
C ARG A 568 -50.96 2.02 37.09
N ASN A 569 -50.07 1.32 37.76
CA ASN A 569 -49.04 1.92 38.61
C ASN A 569 -47.80 2.19 37.76
N LEU A 570 -47.38 3.45 37.65
CA LEU A 570 -46.34 3.90 36.73
C LEU A 570 -45.23 4.61 37.52
N ASP A 571 -43.98 4.37 37.14
CA ASP A 571 -42.82 5.03 37.72
C ASP A 571 -42.51 6.38 37.05
N LEU A 572 -42.87 6.53 35.77
CA LEU A 572 -42.62 7.73 34.99
C LEU A 572 -43.71 7.93 33.92
N LEU A 573 -44.14 9.17 33.77
CA LEU A 573 -45.01 9.62 32.68
C LEU A 573 -44.20 10.56 31.78
N VAL A 574 -44.24 10.31 30.48
CA VAL A 574 -43.59 11.14 29.46
C VAL A 574 -44.69 11.65 28.53
N LEU A 575 -44.79 12.98 28.44
CA LEU A 575 -45.82 13.70 27.67
C LEU A 575 -45.26 14.21 26.36
#